data_AF-A0A930EES5-F1
#
_entry.id   AF-A0A930EES5-F1
#
_cell.length_a   1.000
_cell.length_b   1.000
_cell.length_c   1.000
_cell.angle_alpha   90.00
_cell.angle_beta   90.00
_cell.angle_gamma   90.00
#
_symmetry.space_group_name_H-M   'P 1'
#
loop_
_entity.id
_entity.type
_entity.pdbx_description
1 polymer ?
#
loop_
_entity_poly.entity_id
_entity_poly.type
_entity_poly.pdbx_seq_one_letter_code
_entity_poly.pdbx_strand_id
1 'polypeptide(L)'
;ILVDPCCGSGTILIEAAMMARNIAPGLNRKFAAMSWDFIPEELWNEERQAAYNAVDYDSEVIIKGFDINGKAVAAAMANAMEAGVEEDISFSRMDMRKFRADESNGIIITNPPYGERIGDKDAIHKIYARLKEILEKDPTWSLFMITTDREVEKIFDRKADRRRKLYNGRLQTTYYQFHGQKISK
;
A
#
# COMPACT_ATOMS: atom_id res chain seq x y z
N ILE A 1 6.12 -3.56 10.59
CA ILE A 1 5.38 -4.34 9.57
C ILE A 1 4.39 -3.42 8.84
N LEU A 2 4.28 -3.57 7.52
CA LEU A 2 3.25 -2.94 6.68
C LEU A 2 2.33 -4.01 6.10
N VAL A 3 1.02 -3.74 6.08
CA VAL A 3 0.01 -4.67 5.56
C VAL A 3 -0.96 -3.96 4.62
N ASP A 4 -1.27 -4.57 3.47
CA ASP A 4 -2.45 -4.24 2.68
C ASP A 4 -3.41 -5.45 2.62
N PRO A 5 -4.54 -5.41 3.37
CA PRO A 5 -5.53 -6.48 3.40
C PRO A 5 -6.42 -6.59 2.16
N CYS A 6 -6.33 -5.64 1.22
CA CYS A 6 -7.09 -5.62 -0.03
C CYS A 6 -6.14 -5.25 -1.18
N CYS A 7 -5.02 -5.99 -1.30
CA CYS A 7 -3.87 -5.53 -2.05
C CYS A 7 -4.06 -5.51 -3.57
N GLY A 8 -5.09 -6.18 -4.11
CA GLY A 8 -5.34 -6.23 -5.54
C GLY A 8 -4.09 -6.67 -6.31
N SER A 9 -3.62 -5.84 -7.23
CA SER A 9 -2.41 -6.06 -8.03
C SER A 9 -1.09 -5.67 -7.33
N GLY A 10 -1.12 -5.36 -6.03
CA GLY A 10 0.07 -5.18 -5.19
C GLY A 10 0.67 -3.76 -5.19
N THR A 11 0.09 -2.80 -5.91
CA THR A 11 0.71 -1.49 -6.16
C THR A 11 1.18 -0.75 -4.91
N ILE A 12 0.34 -0.65 -3.87
CA ILE A 12 0.71 0.05 -2.61
C ILE A 12 1.95 -0.59 -1.98
N LEU A 13 2.02 -1.92 -1.99
CA LEU A 13 3.09 -2.67 -1.34
C LEU A 13 4.38 -2.64 -2.15
N ILE A 14 4.28 -2.69 -3.48
CA ILE A 14 5.44 -2.57 -4.39
C ILE A 14 6.08 -1.18 -4.24
N GLU A 15 5.28 -0.12 -4.28
CA GLU A 15 5.79 1.24 -4.05
C GLU A 15 6.42 1.39 -2.66
N ALA A 16 5.80 0.80 -1.63
CA ALA A 16 6.37 0.82 -0.29
C ALA A 16 7.71 0.07 -0.18
N ALA A 17 7.84 -1.08 -0.84
CA ALA A 17 9.10 -1.82 -0.90
C ALA A 17 10.18 -1.04 -1.65
N MET A 18 9.85 -0.49 -2.83
CA MET A 18 10.77 0.36 -3.59
C MET A 18 11.23 1.57 -2.78
N MET A 19 10.32 2.23 -2.05
CA MET A 19 10.67 3.34 -1.15
C MET A 19 11.57 2.89 0.00
N ALA A 20 11.29 1.74 0.61
CA ALA A 20 12.09 1.22 1.73
C ALA A 20 13.51 0.82 1.27
N ARG A 21 13.64 0.30 0.06
CA ARG A 21 14.90 -0.06 -0.60
C ARG A 21 15.59 1.12 -1.29
N ASN A 22 15.03 2.33 -1.23
CA ASN A 22 15.51 3.50 -1.97
C ASN A 22 15.69 3.24 -3.49
N ILE A 23 14.84 2.39 -4.07
CA ILE A 23 14.85 2.09 -5.51
C ILE A 23 14.21 3.26 -6.25
N ALA A 24 14.96 3.86 -7.17
CA ALA A 24 14.44 4.93 -8.01
C ALA A 24 13.29 4.42 -8.90
N PRO A 25 12.12 5.10 -8.93
CA PRO A 25 10.96 4.66 -9.72
C PRO A 25 11.22 4.67 -11.24
N GLY A 26 12.26 5.39 -11.67
CA GLY A 26 12.70 5.49 -13.06
C GLY A 26 13.70 4.41 -13.50
N LEU A 27 14.21 3.59 -12.58
CA LEU A 27 15.41 2.77 -12.80
C LEU A 27 15.24 1.78 -13.97
N ASN A 28 14.09 1.12 -14.02
CA ASN A 28 13.77 0.07 -15.01
C ASN A 28 12.95 0.58 -16.21
N ARG A 29 12.95 1.90 -16.48
CA ARG A 29 12.21 2.48 -17.61
C ARG A 29 13.05 3.45 -18.42
N LYS A 30 12.54 3.78 -19.61
CA LYS A 30 13.08 4.81 -20.50
C LYS A 30 12.22 6.07 -20.45
N PHE A 31 12.84 7.20 -20.75
CA PHE A 31 12.20 8.50 -20.83
C PHE A 31 12.37 9.07 -22.24
N ALA A 32 11.38 9.82 -22.73
CA ALA A 32 11.43 10.39 -24.08
C ALA A 32 12.68 11.27 -24.31
N ALA A 33 13.09 12.02 -23.29
CA ALA A 33 14.26 12.90 -23.34
C ALA A 33 15.59 12.17 -23.52
N MET A 34 15.66 10.85 -23.30
CA MET A 34 16.86 10.04 -23.59
C MET A 34 17.19 9.95 -25.08
N SER A 35 16.26 10.35 -25.95
CA SER A 35 16.45 10.38 -27.40
C SER A 35 16.78 11.78 -27.94
N TRP A 36 16.94 12.78 -27.07
CA TRP A 36 17.21 14.15 -27.49
C TRP A 36 18.71 14.36 -27.70
N ASP A 37 19.10 14.75 -28.92
CA ASP A 37 20.51 14.90 -29.32
C ASP A 37 21.30 15.96 -28.51
N PHE A 38 20.61 16.87 -27.83
CA PHE A 38 21.25 17.93 -27.04
C PHE A 38 21.50 17.54 -25.57
N ILE A 39 21.08 16.34 -25.14
CA ILE A 39 21.42 15.78 -23.83
C ILE A 39 22.37 14.61 -24.05
N PRO A 40 23.65 14.72 -23.62
CA PRO A 40 24.61 13.64 -23.76
C PRO A 40 24.13 12.32 -23.13
N GLU A 41 24.36 11.19 -23.81
CA GLU A 41 23.96 9.87 -23.34
C GLU A 41 24.69 9.50 -22.03
N GLU A 42 25.91 10.00 -21.87
CA GLU A 42 26.77 9.77 -20.70
C GLU A 42 26.09 10.24 -19.42
N LEU A 43 25.41 11.39 -19.43
CA LEU A 43 24.70 11.91 -18.27
C LEU A 43 23.57 10.97 -17.82
N TRP A 44 22.86 10.35 -18.77
CA TRP A 44 21.81 9.37 -18.42
C TRP A 44 22.40 8.11 -17.79
N ASN A 45 23.56 7.67 -18.27
CA ASN A 45 24.26 6.50 -17.75
C ASN A 45 24.84 6.77 -16.35
N GLU A 46 25.41 7.96 -16.12
CA GLU A 46 25.88 8.42 -14.81
C GLU A 46 24.76 8.43 -13.78
N GLU A 47 23.62 9.05 -14.10
CA GLU A 47 22.47 9.11 -13.20
C GLU A 47 21.84 7.73 -12.94
N ARG A 48 21.79 6.85 -13.95
CA ARG A 48 21.31 5.47 -13.77
C ARG A 48 22.25 4.68 -12.85
N GLN A 49 23.56 4.84 -13.02
CA GLN A 49 24.54 4.19 -12.15
C GLN A 49 24.45 4.71 -10.72
N ALA A 50 24.31 6.02 -10.53
CA ALA A 50 24.11 6.63 -9.22
C ALA A 50 22.85 6.09 -8.53
N ALA A 51 21.73 5.99 -9.26
CA ALA A 51 20.49 5.43 -8.75
C ALA A 51 20.60 3.95 -8.37
N TYR A 52 21.30 3.15 -9.17
CA TYR A 52 21.57 1.74 -8.85
C TYR A 52 22.42 1.58 -7.59
N ASN A 53 23.45 2.41 -7.44
CA ASN A 53 24.33 2.38 -6.27
C ASN A 53 23.66 2.87 -4.98
N ALA A 54 22.55 3.62 -5.10
CA ALA A 54 21.80 4.15 -3.97
C ALA A 54 20.76 3.16 -3.40
N VAL A 55 20.56 2.00 -4.05
CA VAL A 55 19.64 0.96 -3.56
C VAL A 55 20.15 0.37 -2.25
N ASP A 56 19.28 0.33 -1.25
CA ASP A 56 19.54 -0.24 0.08
C ASP A 56 19.11 -1.70 0.15
N TYR A 57 20.08 -2.60 0.02
CA TYR A 57 19.87 -4.05 0.11
C TYR A 57 19.83 -4.58 1.56
N ASP A 58 20.22 -3.77 2.55
CA ASP A 58 20.40 -4.22 3.93
C ASP A 58 19.19 -3.93 4.83
N SER A 59 18.33 -2.99 4.44
CA SER A 59 17.13 -2.65 5.21
C SER A 59 16.22 -3.87 5.45
N GLU A 60 15.87 -4.12 6.72
CA GLU A 60 14.87 -5.13 7.09
C GLU A 60 13.46 -4.59 6.84
N VAL A 61 12.75 -5.20 5.89
CA VAL A 61 11.42 -4.79 5.46
C VAL A 61 10.46 -5.97 5.61
N ILE A 62 9.37 -5.76 6.35
CA ILE A 62 8.30 -6.77 6.51
C ILE A 62 7.02 -6.21 5.93
N ILE A 63 6.68 -6.62 4.71
CA ILE A 63 5.47 -6.21 3.99
C ILE A 63 4.60 -7.44 3.69
N LYS A 64 3.30 -7.35 3.98
CA LYS A 64 2.33 -8.44 3.73
C LYS A 64 1.13 -7.93 2.92
N GLY A 65 0.74 -8.69 1.90
CA GLY A 65 -0.40 -8.38 1.03
C GLY A 65 -1.39 -9.53 0.93
N PHE A 66 -2.67 -9.20 1.04
CA PHE A 66 -3.75 -10.19 0.97
C PHE A 66 -4.85 -9.74 0.01
N ASP A 67 -5.37 -10.70 -0.75
CA ASP A 67 -6.61 -10.49 -1.52
C ASP A 67 -7.41 -11.80 -1.63
N ILE A 68 -8.73 -11.70 -1.70
CA ILE A 68 -9.62 -12.84 -1.91
C ILE A 68 -9.51 -13.39 -3.35
N ASN A 69 -9.17 -12.51 -4.29
CA ASN A 69 -9.04 -12.82 -5.71
C ASN A 69 -7.65 -13.38 -6.02
N GLY A 70 -7.58 -14.69 -6.25
CA GLY A 70 -6.33 -15.37 -6.61
C GLY A 70 -5.67 -14.85 -7.89
N LYS A 71 -6.44 -14.31 -8.85
CA LYS A 71 -5.86 -13.69 -10.05
C LYS A 71 -5.16 -12.37 -9.73
N ALA A 72 -5.71 -11.59 -8.79
CA ALA A 72 -5.10 -10.34 -8.35
C ALA A 72 -3.79 -10.61 -7.61
N VAL A 73 -3.78 -11.60 -6.71
CA VAL A 73 -2.57 -12.06 -6.01
C VAL A 73 -1.49 -12.53 -6.99
N ALA A 74 -1.85 -13.33 -7.99
CA ALA A 74 -0.90 -13.77 -9.01
C ALA A 74 -0.32 -12.58 -9.81
N ALA A 75 -1.15 -11.60 -10.16
CA ALA A 75 -0.68 -10.37 -10.79
C ALA A 75 0.23 -9.55 -9.86
N ALA A 76 -0.07 -9.48 -8.57
CA ALA A 76 0.75 -8.80 -7.58
C ALA A 76 2.15 -9.41 -7.46
N MET A 77 2.23 -10.75 -7.43
CA MET A 77 3.52 -11.46 -7.43
C MET A 77 4.32 -11.17 -8.70
N ALA A 78 3.68 -11.23 -9.88
CA ALA A 78 4.34 -10.94 -11.15
C ALA A 78 4.83 -9.47 -11.22
N ASN A 79 4.03 -8.52 -10.74
CA ASN A 79 4.40 -7.11 -10.69
C ASN A 79 5.56 -6.84 -9.72
N ALA A 80 5.59 -7.52 -8.57
CA ALA A 80 6.67 -7.38 -7.60
C ALA A 80 7.99 -7.91 -8.15
N MET A 81 7.96 -9.03 -8.89
CA MET A 81 9.12 -9.56 -9.60
C MET A 81 9.62 -8.60 -10.69
N GLU A 82 8.73 -8.02 -11.48
CA GLU A 82 9.10 -7.01 -12.49
C GLU A 82 9.71 -5.75 -11.85
N ALA A 83 9.25 -5.39 -10.64
CA ALA A 83 9.78 -4.28 -9.87
C ALA A 83 11.06 -4.63 -9.07
N GLY A 84 11.46 -5.90 -9.01
CA GLY A 84 12.63 -6.39 -8.27
C GLY A 84 12.49 -6.31 -6.75
N VAL A 85 11.28 -6.49 -6.22
CA VAL A 85 10.96 -6.40 -4.78
C VAL A 85 10.14 -7.61 -4.29
N GLU A 86 10.19 -8.73 -5.00
CA GLU A 86 9.45 -9.95 -4.67
C GLU A 86 9.88 -10.56 -3.33
N GLU A 87 11.14 -10.40 -2.94
CA GLU A 87 11.68 -10.91 -1.68
C GLU A 87 11.21 -10.09 -0.45
N ASP A 88 10.81 -8.83 -0.68
CA ASP A 88 10.37 -7.91 0.39
C ASP A 88 8.90 -8.08 0.77
N ILE A 89 8.11 -8.72 -0.10
CA ILE A 89 6.64 -8.74 0.01
C ILE A 89 6.09 -10.16 0.02
N SER A 90 5.42 -10.51 1.12
CA SER A 90 4.65 -11.75 1.19
C SER A 90 3.21 -11.54 0.72
N PHE A 91 2.89 -12.04 -0.49
CA PHE A 91 1.53 -12.07 -1.00
C PHE A 91 0.84 -13.41 -0.71
N SER A 92 -0.42 -13.38 -0.27
CA SER A 92 -1.22 -14.61 -0.16
C SER A 92 -2.70 -14.40 -0.46
N ARG A 93 -3.34 -15.44 -1.01
CA ARG A 93 -4.78 -15.44 -1.22
C ARG A 93 -5.50 -15.66 0.11
N MET A 94 -6.03 -14.61 0.68
CA MET A 94 -6.69 -14.65 1.98
C MET A 94 -7.78 -13.59 2.06
N ASP A 95 -8.86 -13.93 2.77
CA ASP A 95 -9.87 -12.96 3.17
C ASP A 95 -9.36 -12.16 4.36
N MET A 96 -9.41 -10.83 4.27
CA MET A 96 -8.91 -9.95 5.34
C MET A 96 -9.57 -10.18 6.70
N ARG A 97 -10.79 -10.74 6.72
CA ARG A 97 -11.49 -11.13 7.94
C ARG A 97 -10.75 -12.21 8.73
N LYS A 98 -9.84 -12.95 8.09
CA LYS A 98 -8.99 -13.97 8.71
C LYS A 98 -7.64 -13.42 9.18
N PHE A 99 -7.26 -12.21 8.76
CA PHE A 99 -5.99 -11.61 9.16
C PHE A 99 -5.94 -11.40 10.67
N ARG A 100 -4.87 -11.88 11.31
CA ARG A 100 -4.57 -11.64 12.71
C ARG A 100 -3.36 -10.72 12.80
N ALA A 101 -3.56 -9.57 13.42
CA ALA A 101 -2.51 -8.63 13.79
C ALA A 101 -1.92 -9.10 15.12
N ASP A 102 -0.95 -10.00 15.06
CA ASP A 102 -0.30 -10.56 16.26
C ASP A 102 0.94 -9.75 16.65
N GLU A 103 1.49 -8.93 15.73
CA GLU A 103 2.54 -7.96 15.97
C GLU A 103 1.97 -6.61 16.49
N SER A 104 2.77 -5.83 17.20
CA SER A 104 2.45 -4.45 17.60
C SER A 104 3.18 -3.41 16.73
N ASN A 105 2.70 -2.16 16.76
CA ASN A 105 3.20 -1.04 15.93
C ASN A 105 3.10 -1.30 14.41
N GLY A 106 2.11 -2.08 13.99
CA GLY A 106 1.87 -2.34 12.58
C GLY A 106 1.20 -1.17 11.87
N ILE A 107 1.38 -1.12 10.55
CA ILE A 107 0.74 -0.13 9.68
C ILE A 107 -0.12 -0.87 8.67
N ILE A 108 -1.38 -0.47 8.55
CA ILE A 108 -2.26 -0.89 7.45
C ILE A 108 -2.39 0.29 6.49
N ILE A 109 -2.05 0.07 5.22
CA ILE A 109 -2.36 1.02 4.14
C ILE A 109 -3.17 0.25 3.10
N THR A 110 -4.37 0.73 2.78
CA THR A 110 -5.26 -0.03 1.90
C THR A 110 -6.19 0.85 1.08
N ASN A 111 -6.52 0.35 -0.11
CA ASN A 111 -7.52 0.92 -1.00
C ASN A 111 -8.63 -0.11 -1.24
N PRO A 112 -9.55 -0.29 -0.26
CA PRO A 112 -10.60 -1.28 -0.36
C PRO A 112 -11.52 -1.00 -1.56
N PRO A 113 -12.26 -2.01 -2.04
CA PRO A 113 -13.18 -1.85 -3.15
C PRO A 113 -14.14 -0.67 -2.91
N TYR A 114 -14.36 0.16 -3.94
CA TYR A 114 -15.33 1.25 -3.88
C TYR A 114 -16.73 0.67 -4.05
N GLY A 115 -17.60 0.84 -3.06
CA GLY A 115 -18.96 0.29 -3.04
C GLY A 115 -19.92 1.05 -3.96
N GLU A 116 -19.74 0.92 -5.27
CA GLU A 116 -20.65 1.54 -6.25
C GLU A 116 -21.97 0.76 -6.42
N ARG A 117 -22.02 -0.53 -6.03
CA ARG A 117 -23.25 -1.35 -6.06
C ARG A 117 -23.77 -1.62 -4.65
N ILE A 118 -25.09 -1.70 -4.51
CA ILE A 118 -25.79 -1.89 -3.22
C ILE A 118 -25.30 -3.16 -2.48
N GLY A 119 -25.05 -4.26 -3.19
CA GLY A 119 -24.54 -5.51 -2.58
C GLY A 119 -23.08 -5.43 -2.11
N ASP A 120 -22.29 -4.50 -2.62
CA ASP A 120 -20.88 -4.33 -2.25
C ASP A 120 -20.73 -3.56 -0.93
N LYS A 121 -21.72 -2.74 -0.55
CA LYS A 121 -21.69 -1.96 0.70
C LYS A 121 -21.62 -2.82 1.95
N ASP A 122 -22.43 -3.89 2.03
CA ASP A 122 -22.42 -4.78 3.20
C ASP A 122 -21.09 -5.55 3.32
N ALA A 123 -20.49 -5.93 2.19
CA ALA A 123 -19.18 -6.58 2.18
C ALA A 123 -18.08 -5.61 2.64
N ILE A 124 -18.12 -4.37 2.18
CA ILE A 124 -17.19 -3.30 2.57
C ILE A 124 -17.36 -2.94 4.06
N HIS A 125 -18.58 -2.84 4.56
CA HIS A 125 -18.82 -2.59 5.99
C HIS A 125 -18.23 -3.69 6.88
N LYS A 126 -18.25 -4.96 6.43
CA LYS A 126 -17.58 -6.07 7.15
C LYS A 126 -16.06 -5.92 7.17
N ILE A 127 -15.47 -5.41 6.09
CA ILE A 127 -14.04 -5.08 6.05
C ILE A 127 -13.75 -3.95 7.07
N TYR A 128 -14.56 -2.90 7.07
CA TYR A 128 -14.39 -1.77 8.01
C TYR A 128 -14.56 -2.19 9.46
N ALA A 129 -15.55 -3.03 9.76
CA ALA A 129 -15.74 -3.59 11.09
C ALA A 129 -14.53 -4.41 11.56
N ARG A 130 -13.94 -5.22 10.66
CA ARG A 130 -12.73 -5.98 10.99
C ARG A 130 -11.52 -5.06 11.21
N LEU A 131 -11.34 -4.04 10.38
CA LEU A 131 -10.27 -3.05 10.55
C LEU A 131 -10.40 -2.32 11.90
N LYS A 132 -11.63 -1.93 12.27
CA LYS A 132 -11.94 -1.37 13.59
C LYS A 132 -11.52 -2.32 14.71
N GLU A 133 -11.92 -3.59 14.63
CA GLU A 133 -11.58 -4.60 15.65
C GLU A 133 -10.06 -4.76 15.81
N ILE A 134 -9.29 -4.70 14.73
CA ILE A 134 -7.82 -4.73 14.79
C ILE A 134 -7.27 -3.54 15.60
N LEU A 135 -7.74 -2.32 15.33
CA LEU A 135 -7.31 -1.11 16.04
C LEU A 135 -7.76 -1.09 17.50
N GLU A 136 -8.94 -1.65 17.81
CA GLU A 136 -9.44 -1.74 19.19
C GLU A 136 -8.69 -2.80 20.00
N LYS A 137 -8.30 -3.91 19.37
CA LYS A 137 -7.54 -4.99 20.01
C LYS A 137 -6.11 -4.54 20.35
N ASP A 138 -5.44 -3.84 19.43
CA ASP A 138 -4.12 -3.27 19.66
C ASP A 138 -4.08 -1.82 19.16
N PRO A 139 -4.14 -0.82 20.06
CA PRO A 139 -4.18 0.59 19.69
C PRO A 139 -2.87 1.10 19.09
N THR A 140 -1.81 0.29 19.07
CA THR A 140 -0.52 0.67 18.46
C THR A 140 -0.54 0.60 16.93
N TRP A 141 -1.54 -0.06 16.36
CA TRP A 141 -1.70 -0.12 14.90
C TRP A 141 -2.15 1.21 14.32
N SER A 142 -1.56 1.59 13.20
CA SER A 142 -2.03 2.71 12.39
C SER A 142 -2.79 2.20 11.16
N LEU A 143 -3.88 2.88 10.81
CA LEU A 143 -4.66 2.60 9.60
C LEU A 143 -4.72 3.83 8.69
N PHE A 144 -4.44 3.58 7.43
CA PHE A 144 -4.49 4.55 6.36
C PHE A 144 -5.33 3.98 5.22
N MET A 145 -6.52 4.55 5.00
CA MET A 145 -7.51 3.97 4.09
C MET A 145 -7.98 4.98 3.06
N ILE A 146 -7.92 4.63 1.78
CA ILE A 146 -8.45 5.43 0.66
C ILE A 146 -9.80 4.85 0.28
N THR A 147 -10.88 5.63 0.36
CA THR A 147 -12.23 5.19 -0.03
C THR A 147 -13.10 6.35 -0.48
N THR A 148 -14.16 6.05 -1.23
CA THR A 148 -15.25 7.00 -1.53
C THR A 148 -16.31 7.05 -0.44
N ASP A 149 -16.33 6.06 0.46
CA ASP A 149 -17.31 5.96 1.53
C ASP A 149 -17.10 7.05 2.58
N ARG A 150 -18.18 7.75 2.92
CA ARG A 150 -18.20 8.83 3.90
C ARG A 150 -18.63 8.35 5.29
N GLU A 151 -19.16 7.14 5.42
CA GLU A 151 -19.65 6.56 6.67
C GLU A 151 -18.54 5.90 7.49
N VAL A 152 -17.28 5.91 7.02
CA VAL A 152 -16.12 5.31 7.70
C VAL A 152 -16.05 5.71 9.18
N GLU A 153 -16.09 7.00 9.50
CA GLU A 153 -15.98 7.49 10.88
C GLU A 153 -17.16 7.05 11.76
N LYS A 154 -18.34 6.86 11.17
CA LYS A 154 -19.52 6.37 11.87
C LYS A 154 -19.40 4.88 12.20
N ILE A 155 -18.86 4.09 11.26
CA ILE A 155 -18.62 2.65 11.48
C ILE A 155 -17.51 2.45 12.53
N PHE A 156 -16.44 3.26 12.44
CA PHE A 156 -15.34 3.25 13.40
C PHE A 156 -15.74 3.82 14.78
N ASP A 157 -16.88 4.50 14.87
CA ASP A 157 -17.36 5.20 16.07
C ASP A 157 -16.33 6.20 16.64
N ARG A 158 -15.50 6.77 15.75
CA ARG A 158 -14.54 7.82 16.07
C ARG A 158 -14.17 8.62 14.82
N LYS A 159 -13.73 9.85 15.05
CA LYS A 159 -13.12 10.66 13.99
C LYS A 159 -11.76 10.11 13.60
N ALA A 160 -11.44 10.21 12.31
CA ALA A 160 -10.08 10.00 11.84
C ALA A 160 -9.20 11.15 12.34
N ASP A 161 -7.97 10.84 12.73
CA ASP A 161 -7.01 11.84 13.22
C ASP A 161 -6.66 12.83 12.11
N ARG A 162 -6.65 12.38 10.85
CA ARG A 162 -6.57 13.23 9.67
C ARG A 162 -7.43 12.70 8.53
N ARG A 163 -7.91 13.64 7.70
CA ARG A 163 -8.58 13.37 6.43
C ARG A 163 -7.90 14.17 5.32
N ARG A 164 -7.63 13.54 4.18
CA ARG A 164 -7.16 14.23 2.99
C ARG A 164 -8.06 13.89 1.81
N LYS A 165 -8.59 14.90 1.15
CA LYS A 165 -9.31 14.71 -0.11
C LYS A 165 -8.29 14.38 -1.20
N LEU A 166 -8.52 13.29 -1.92
CA LEU A 166 -7.73 12.83 -3.06
C LEU A 166 -8.64 12.58 -4.27
N TYR A 167 -8.03 12.23 -5.38
CA TYR A 167 -8.71 11.83 -6.60
C TYR A 167 -8.08 10.56 -7.15
N ASN A 168 -8.93 9.57 -7.46
CA ASN A 168 -8.56 8.42 -8.27
C ASN A 168 -9.21 8.60 -9.65
N GLY A 169 -8.44 9.15 -10.60
CA GLY A 169 -8.99 9.66 -11.86
C GLY A 169 -10.03 10.76 -11.62
N ARG A 170 -11.27 10.55 -12.07
CA ARG A 170 -12.39 11.50 -11.85
C ARG A 170 -13.11 11.28 -10.52
N LEU A 171 -12.82 10.18 -9.82
CA LEU A 171 -13.49 9.80 -8.58
C LEU A 171 -12.86 10.52 -7.40
N GLN A 172 -13.64 11.36 -6.71
CA GLN A 172 -13.18 11.97 -5.47
C GLN A 172 -13.16 10.92 -4.36
N THR A 173 -11.99 10.71 -3.75
CA THR A 173 -11.79 9.81 -2.62
C THR A 173 -11.35 10.59 -1.38
N THR A 174 -11.45 9.95 -0.23
CA THR A 174 -10.90 10.46 1.04
C THR A 174 -9.87 9.47 1.55
N TYR A 175 -8.70 9.98 1.90
CA TYR A 175 -7.68 9.27 2.64
C TYR A 175 -7.86 9.53 4.14
N TYR A 176 -8.44 8.55 4.81
CA TYR A 176 -8.64 8.54 6.25
C TYR A 176 -7.38 8.02 6.94
N GLN A 177 -6.97 8.69 8.02
CA GLN A 177 -5.80 8.32 8.82
C GLN A 177 -6.22 8.15 10.27
N PHE A 178 -6.04 6.94 10.80
CA PHE A 178 -6.18 6.60 12.21
C PHE A 178 -4.80 6.24 12.73
N HIS A 179 -4.24 7.09 13.58
CA HIS A 179 -2.87 6.95 14.07
C HIS A 179 -2.84 6.03 15.27
N GLY A 180 -1.90 5.09 15.25
CA GLY A 180 -1.61 4.23 16.39
C GLY A 180 -1.02 5.02 17.56
N GLN A 181 -1.30 4.55 18.77
CA GLN A 181 -0.73 5.07 19.99
C GLN A 181 0.69 4.52 20.15
N LYS A 182 1.67 5.41 20.37
CA LYS A 182 3.00 4.96 20.74
C LYS A 182 2.94 4.33 22.13
N ILE A 183 3.47 3.12 22.27
CA ILE A 183 3.77 2.58 23.60
C ILE A 183 4.89 3.46 24.17
N SER A 184 4.59 4.28 25.17
CA SER A 184 5.63 4.93 25.97
C SER A 184 6.43 3.84 26.67
N LYS A 185 7.74 3.78 26.39
CA LYS A 185 8.68 2.92 27.12
C LYS A 185 8.70 3.25 28.61
#